data_AF-A0A1V5W3C3-F1
#
_entry.id   AF-A0A1V5W3C3-F1
#
_cell.length_a   1.000
_cell.length_b   1.000
_cell.length_c   1.000
_cell.angle_alpha   90.00
_cell.angle_beta   90.00
_cell.angle_gamma   90.00
#
_symmetry.space_group_name_H-M   'P 1'
#
loop_
_entity.id
_entity.type
_entity.pdbx_description
1 polymer ?
#
loop_
_entity_poly.entity_id
_entity_poly.type
_entity_poly.pdbx_seq_one_letter_code
_entity_poly.pdbx_strand_id
1 'polypeptide(L)'
;MSLVKEFSNLDDFIAEMKNLNIDKIAFAEINERRPMETAKDFIEVVIVREVTLKAYKDSVIYKYHQKCHDLEEIHDFLLSKGFEIKRLNRNIT
;
A
#
# COMPACT_ATOMS: atom_id res chain seq x y z
N MET A 1 -7.07 20.56 8.69
CA MET A 1 -6.11 19.99 7.71
C MET A 1 -5.50 18.77 8.35
N SER A 2 -5.67 17.59 7.74
CA SER A 2 -5.02 16.36 8.24
C SER A 2 -3.57 16.35 7.79
N LEU A 3 -2.65 16.07 8.70
CA LEU A 3 -1.22 15.92 8.38
C LEU A 3 -1.00 14.55 7.73
N VAL A 4 -0.24 14.50 6.64
CA VAL A 4 0.11 13.23 5.98
C VAL A 4 1.59 12.98 6.18
N LYS A 5 1.94 11.83 6.76
CA LYS A 5 3.31 11.36 6.91
C LYS A 5 3.52 10.18 5.95
N GLU A 6 4.33 10.42 4.93
CA GLU A 6 4.67 9.42 3.91
C GLU A 6 5.99 8.74 4.24
N PHE A 7 6.04 7.43 4.08
CA PHE A 7 7.21 6.60 4.32
C PHE A 7 7.69 6.01 3.00
N SER A 8 9.00 6.04 2.79
CA SER A 8 9.65 5.42 1.63
C SER A 8 10.01 3.96 1.86
N ASN A 9 10.07 3.52 3.13
CA ASN A 9 10.44 2.18 3.53
C ASN A 9 9.33 1.53 4.38
N LEU A 10 9.07 0.25 4.13
CA LEU A 10 8.09 -0.54 4.87
C LEU A 10 8.52 -0.74 6.33
N ASP A 11 9.81 -0.93 6.59
CA ASP A 11 10.32 -1.11 7.95
C ASP A 11 10.13 0.14 8.80
N ASP A 12 10.43 1.34 8.26
CA ASP A 12 10.18 2.61 8.94
C ASP A 12 8.70 2.81 9.25
N PHE A 13 7.83 2.46 8.29
CA PHE A 13 6.39 2.53 8.50
C PHE A 13 5.96 1.60 9.64
N ILE A 14 6.39 0.33 9.63
CA ILE A 14 6.05 -0.66 10.65
C ILE A 14 6.58 -0.26 12.03
N ALA A 15 7.83 0.21 12.11
CA ALA A 15 8.43 0.66 13.35
C ALA A 15 7.63 1.82 13.95
N GLU A 16 7.23 2.79 13.12
CA GLU A 16 6.40 3.90 13.55
C GLU A 16 5.00 3.42 14.01
N MET A 17 4.37 2.49 13.26
CA MET A 17 3.06 1.96 13.64
C MET A 17 3.11 1.27 15.01
N LYS A 18 4.18 0.51 15.28
CA LYS A 18 4.40 -0.12 16.59
C LYS A 18 4.66 0.90 17.69
N ASN A 19 5.51 1.91 17.44
CA ASN A 19 5.76 2.99 18.39
C ASN A 19 4.48 3.75 18.76
N LEU A 20 3.58 3.90 17.79
CA LEU A 20 2.32 4.59 17.97
C LEU A 20 1.19 3.66 18.45
N ASN A 21 1.45 2.37 18.69
CA ASN A 21 0.43 1.41 19.11
C ASN A 21 -0.77 1.38 18.14
N ILE A 22 -0.47 1.39 16.83
CA ILE A 22 -1.46 1.31 15.76
C ILE A 22 -1.47 -0.13 15.25
N ASP A 23 -2.50 -0.88 15.60
CA ASP A 23 -2.63 -2.27 15.16
C ASP A 23 -3.38 -2.39 13.83
N LYS A 24 -4.19 -1.38 13.47
CA LYS A 24 -5.08 -1.42 12.31
C LYS A 24 -4.49 -0.71 11.10
N ILE A 25 -4.29 -1.46 10.01
CA ILE A 25 -3.75 -0.95 8.75
C ILE A 25 -4.74 -1.22 7.62
N ALA A 26 -5.05 -0.18 6.85
CA ALA A 26 -5.76 -0.32 5.59
C ALA A 26 -4.76 -0.68 4.48
N PHE A 27 -4.93 -1.87 3.90
CA PHE A 27 -4.10 -2.40 2.82
C PHE A 27 -4.83 -2.19 1.50
N ALA A 28 -4.58 -1.05 0.87
CA ALA A 28 -5.19 -0.74 -0.42
C ALA A 28 -4.34 -1.32 -1.55
N GLU A 29 -4.86 -2.32 -2.24
CA GLU A 29 -4.17 -2.99 -3.34
C GLU A 29 -4.77 -2.64 -4.69
N ILE A 30 -3.90 -2.54 -5.68
CA ILE A 30 -4.23 -2.43 -7.10
C ILE A 30 -3.61 -3.65 -7.75
N ASN A 31 -4.42 -4.46 -8.42
CA ASN A 31 -3.98 -5.58 -9.23
C ASN A 31 -4.89 -5.66 -10.45
N GLU A 32 -4.55 -4.89 -11.47
CA GLU A 32 -5.36 -4.76 -12.68
C GLU A 32 -4.49 -4.69 -13.93
N ARG A 33 -5.12 -5.02 -15.07
CA ARG A 33 -4.52 -4.91 -16.39
C ARG A 33 -4.85 -3.55 -16.96
N ARG A 34 -3.84 -2.69 -17.14
CA ARG A 34 -4.03 -1.36 -17.73
C ARG A 34 -3.37 -1.27 -19.10
N PRO A 35 -4.05 -0.68 -20.09
CA PRO A 35 -3.38 -0.27 -21.31
C PRO A 35 -2.41 0.87 -20.95
N MET A 36 -1.11 0.64 -21.18
CA MET A 36 -0.08 1.65 -21.01
C MET A 36 0.69 1.82 -22.31
N GLU A 37 1.06 3.06 -22.63
CA GLU A 37 1.98 3.34 -23.73
C GLU A 37 3.39 2.91 -23.28
N THR A 38 3.86 1.78 -23.82
CA THR A 38 5.16 1.20 -23.48
C THR A 38 6.25 1.64 -24.46
N ALA A 39 5.85 2.05 -25.67
CA ALA A 39 6.71 2.66 -26.67
C ALA A 39 5.90 3.65 -27.51
N LYS A 40 6.60 4.52 -28.25
CA LYS A 40 5.98 5.48 -29.14
C LYS A 40 5.04 4.75 -30.12
N ASP A 41 3.75 5.10 -30.07
CA ASP A 41 2.67 4.49 -30.88
C ASP A 41 2.36 3.01 -30.57
N PHE A 42 2.76 2.48 -29.40
CA PHE A 42 2.42 1.12 -28.95
C PHE A 42 1.74 1.11 -27.58
N ILE A 43 0.53 0.57 -27.54
CA ILE A 43 -0.23 0.31 -26.31
C ILE A 43 -0.12 -1.17 -25.99
N GLU A 44 0.43 -1.48 -24.81
CA GLU A 44 0.45 -2.84 -24.28
C GLU A 44 -0.39 -2.94 -23.01
N VAL A 45 -1.00 -4.10 -22.83
CA VAL A 45 -1.73 -4.42 -21.60
C VAL A 45 -0.72 -4.90 -20.57
N VAL A 46 -0.36 -4.02 -19.64
CA VAL A 46 0.55 -4.35 -18.55
C VAL A 46 -0.22 -4.65 -17.28
N ILE A 47 0.32 -5.55 -16.46
CA ILE A 47 -0.24 -5.86 -15.14
C ILE A 47 0.34 -4.87 -14.15
N VAL A 48 -0.51 -3.99 -13.63
CA VAL A 48 -0.15 -3.01 -12.59
C VAL A 48 -0.46 -3.61 -11.23
N ARG A 49 0.58 -3.80 -10.42
CA ARG A 49 0.49 -4.25 -9.03
C ARG A 49 1.09 -3.23 -8.09
N GLU A 50 0.25 -2.67 -7.23
CA GLU A 50 0.65 -1.62 -6.29
C GLU A 50 -0.05 -1.81 -4.95
N VAL A 51 0.68 -1.56 -3.87
CA VAL A 51 0.12 -1.53 -2.52
C VAL A 51 0.24 -0.13 -1.95
N THR A 52 -0.81 0.30 -1.25
CA THR A 52 -0.81 1.50 -0.43
C THR A 52 -1.30 1.15 0.96
N LEU A 53 -0.40 1.17 1.93
CA LEU A 53 -0.74 1.02 3.33
C LEU A 53 -1.16 2.38 3.89
N LYS A 54 -2.26 2.41 4.63
CA LYS A 54 -2.71 3.61 5.31
C LYS A 54 -3.10 3.30 6.75
N ALA A 55 -2.65 4.14 7.66
CA ALA A 55 -3.07 4.15 9.04
C ALA A 55 -3.47 5.57 9.43
N TYR A 56 -4.37 5.68 10.40
CA TYR A 56 -4.87 6.96 10.87
C TYR A 56 -4.84 7.01 12.38
N LYS A 57 -4.20 8.04 12.93
CA LYS A 57 -4.16 8.29 14.37
C LYS A 57 -4.01 9.79 14.62
N ASP A 58 -4.75 10.33 15.59
CA ASP A 58 -4.61 11.73 16.04
C ASP A 58 -4.63 12.78 14.90
N SER A 59 -5.49 12.59 13.89
CA SER A 59 -5.55 13.44 12.69
C SER A 59 -4.33 13.42 11.77
N VAL A 60 -3.43 12.46 11.96
CA VAL A 60 -2.30 12.16 11.08
C VAL A 60 -2.60 10.91 10.25
N ILE A 61 -2.41 11.00 8.94
CA ILE A 61 -2.47 9.86 8.02
C ILE A 61 -1.04 9.39 7.79
N TYR A 62 -0.74 8.17 8.22
CA TYR A 62 0.52 7.49 7.93
C TYR A 62 0.33 6.67 6.68
N LYS A 63 1.18 6.89 5.67
CA LYS A 63 1.02 6.29 4.35
C LYS A 63 2.34 5.70 3.88
N TYR A 64 2.28 4.46 3.42
CA TYR A 64 3.36 3.81 2.68
C TYR A 64 2.82 3.37 1.32
N HIS A 65 3.60 3.54 0.26
CA HIS A 65 3.21 3.16 -1.09
C HIS A 65 4.37 2.51 -1.81
N GLN A 66 4.11 1.37 -2.45
CA GLN A 66 5.10 0.64 -3.21
C GLN A 66 4.46 -0.08 -4.39
N LYS A 67 5.16 -0.07 -5.52
CA LYS A 67 4.88 -0.97 -6.65
C LYS A 67 5.57 -2.30 -6.35
N CYS A 68 4.80 -3.38 -6.27
CA CYS A 68 5.33 -4.69 -5.90
C CYS A 68 4.68 -5.76 -6.77
N HIS A 69 5.43 -6.80 -7.12
CA HIS A 69 4.91 -7.94 -7.88
C HIS A 69 4.09 -8.89 -6.99
N ASP A 70 4.41 -8.97 -5.70
CA ASP A 70 3.81 -9.90 -4.74
C ASP A 70 3.15 -9.14 -3.57
N LEU A 71 1.86 -8.86 -3.75
CA LEU A 71 1.02 -8.19 -2.74
C LEU A 71 0.76 -9.11 -1.55
N GLU A 72 0.67 -10.42 -1.78
CA GLU A 72 0.43 -11.41 -0.72
C GLU A 72 1.59 -11.47 0.26
N GLU A 73 2.85 -11.43 -0.21
CA GLU A 73 4.02 -11.44 0.65
C GLU A 73 4.01 -10.27 1.65
N ILE A 74 3.68 -9.06 1.18
CA ILE A 74 3.58 -7.87 2.04
C ILE A 74 2.44 -8.03 3.05
N HIS A 75 1.32 -8.61 2.62
CA HIS A 75 0.18 -8.84 3.49
C HIS A 75 0.50 -9.85 4.60
N ASP A 76 1.05 -11.02 4.25
CA ASP A 76 1.45 -12.05 5.21
C ASP A 76 2.54 -11.55 6.16
N PHE A 77 3.48 -10.75 5.66
CA PHE A 77 4.49 -10.12 6.48
C PHE A 77 3.87 -9.19 7.54
N LEU A 78 2.91 -8.34 7.15
CA LEU A 78 2.22 -7.45 8.09
C LEU A 78 1.36 -8.23 9.10
N LEU A 79 0.68 -9.31 8.68
CA LEU A 79 -0.07 -10.18 9.58
C LEU A 79 0.85 -10.86 10.61
N SER A 80 2.00 -11.38 10.15
CA SER A 80 3.05 -11.97 10.99
C SER A 80 3.58 -10.99 12.05
N LYS A 81 3.58 -9.68 11.76
CA LYS A 81 3.99 -8.64 12.71
C LYS A 81 2.91 -8.29 13.74
N GLY A 82 1.71 -8.87 13.62
CA GLY A 82 0.59 -8.71 14.54
C GLY A 82 -0.41 -7.61 14.17
N PHE A 83 -0.36 -7.08 12.94
CA PHE A 83 -1.29 -6.03 12.50
C PHE A 83 -2.63 -6.62 12.04
N GLU A 84 -3.72 -5.94 12.38
CA GLU A 84 -5.04 -6.15 11.81
C GLU A 84 -5.12 -5.46 10.43
N ILE A 85 -5.09 -6.26 9.37
CA ILE A 85 -5.11 -5.74 8.00
C ILE A 85 -6.51 -5.75 7.41
N LYS A 86 -6.96 -4.59 6.94
CA LYS A 86 -8.17 -4.46 6.13
C LYS A 86 -7.80 -4.28 4.66
N ARG A 87 -7.97 -5.33 3.86
CA ARG A 87 -7.77 -5.27 2.40
C ARG A 87 -8.83 -4.40 1.74
N LEU A 88 -8.39 -3.53 0.84
CA LEU A 88 -9.21 -2.63 0.05
C LEU A 88 -8.77 -2.74 -1.41
N ASN A 89 -9.57 -3.41 -2.24
CA ASN A 89 -9.29 -3.45 -3.66
C ASN A 89 -9.63 -2.09 -4.29
N ARG A 90 -8.64 -1.46 -4.95
CA ARG A 90 -8.76 -0.17 -5.64
C ARG A 90 -8.68 -0.27 -7.15
N ASN A 91 -8.96 -1.46 -7.71
CA ASN A 91 -9.07 -1.64 -9.14
C ASN A 91 -10.13 -0.67 -9.70
N ILE A 92 -9.76 0.11 -10.71
CA ILE A 92 -10.69 0.95 -11.45
C ILE A 92 -11.33 0.09 -12.54
N THR A 93 -12.54 -0.41 -12.29
CA THR A 93 -13.35 -1.10 -13.31
C THR A 93 -14.08 -0.09 -14.18
#